data_AF-A0A9D6SAW1-F1
#
_entry.id   AF-A0A9D6SAW1-F1
#
_cell.length_a   1.000
_cell.length_b   1.000
_cell.length_c   1.000
_cell.angle_alpha   90.00
_cell.angle_beta   90.00
_cell.angle_gamma   90.00
#
_symmetry.space_group_name_H-M   'P 1'
#
loop_
_entity.id
_entity.type
_entity.pdbx_description
1 polymer ?
#
loop_
_entity_poly.entity_id
_entity_poly.type
_entity_poly.pdbx_seq_one_letter_code
_entity_poly.pdbx_strand_id
1 'polypeptide(L)' 'MPLWQSELEQAIQAGHSVQESYVRLLDAIESPDLRNVVRDLLLMEEMNEVLLRSLWSRNVQVA' A
#
# COMPACT_ATOMS: atom_id res chain seq x y z
N MET A 1 -13.40 -19.56 0.17
CA MET A 1 -12.21 -18.69 0.17
C MET A 1 -11.52 -18.87 1.51
N PRO A 2 -10.27 -19.34 1.59
CA PRO A 2 -9.54 -19.47 2.85
C PRO A 2 -9.40 -18.11 3.56
N LEU A 3 -9.40 -18.11 4.91
CA LEU A 3 -9.32 -16.91 5.75
C LEU A 3 -8.16 -15.97 5.36
N TRP A 4 -7.00 -16.53 5.01
CA TRP A 4 -5.85 -15.71 4.62
C TRP A 4 -6.11 -14.88 3.35
N GLN A 5 -6.96 -15.33 2.43
CA GLN A 5 -7.29 -14.57 1.22
C GLN A 5 -8.11 -13.32 1.56
N SER A 6 -9.13 -13.44 2.41
CA SER A 6 -9.93 -12.26 2.82
C SER A 6 -9.09 -11.26 3.62
N GLU A 7 -8.16 -11.73 4.46
CA GLU A 7 -7.24 -10.85 5.18
C GLU A 7 -6.23 -10.16 4.24
N LEU A 8 -5.75 -10.89 3.22
CA LEU A 8 -4.85 -10.32 2.22
C LEU A 8 -5.53 -9.26 1.34
N GLU A 9 -6.78 -9.49 0.94
CA GLU A 9 -7.60 -8.51 0.20
C GLU A 9 -7.83 -7.24 1.04
N GLN A 10 -8.20 -7.42 2.31
CA GLN A 10 -8.36 -6.31 3.25
C GLN A 10 -7.05 -5.53 3.46
N ALA A 11 -5.92 -6.22 3.57
CA ALA A 11 -4.61 -5.56 3.71
C ALA A 11 -4.26 -4.71 2.48
N ILE A 12 -4.50 -5.22 1.26
CA ILE A 12 -4.28 -4.46 0.02
C ILE A 12 -5.19 -3.22 -0.02
N GLN A 13 -6.47 -3.36 0.33
CA GLN A 13 -7.42 -2.24 0.34
C GLN A 13 -7.07 -1.17 1.38
N ALA A 14 -6.60 -1.60 2.56
CA ALA A 14 -6.12 -0.69 3.60
C ALA A 14 -4.88 0.08 3.13
N GLY A 15 -3.91 -0.61 2.51
CA GLY A 15 -2.70 0.01 1.95
C GLY A 15 -3.03 1.07 0.90
N HIS A 16 -3.95 0.78 -0.03
CA HIS A 16 -4.41 1.76 -1.01
C HIS A 16 -5.00 3.03 -0.36
N SER A 17 -5.78 2.87 0.72
CA SER A 17 -6.38 3.99 1.44
C SER A 17 -5.32 4.87 2.15
N VAL A 18 -4.23 4.25 2.61
CA VAL A 18 -3.06 4.95 3.18
C VAL A 18 -2.31 5.71 2.08
N GLN A 19 -2.05 5.07 0.93
CA GLN A 19 -1.39 5.73 -0.20
C GLN A 19 -2.16 6.96 -0.68
N GLU A 20 -3.49 6.86 -0.85
CA GLU A 20 -4.33 8.01 -1.20
C GLU A 20 -4.22 9.15 -0.17
N SER A 21 -4.10 8.81 1.11
CA SER A 21 -3.92 9.79 2.17
C SER A 21 -2.57 10.48 2.09
N TYR A 22 -1.50 9.75 1.76
CA TYR A 22 -0.19 10.35 1.49
C TYR A 22 -0.19 11.26 0.26
N VAL A 23 -0.86 10.87 -0.83
CA VAL A 23 -1.01 11.71 -2.03
C VAL A 23 -1.70 13.04 -1.67
N ARG A 24 -2.85 12.97 -0.99
CA ARG A 24 -3.57 14.18 -0.52
C ARG A 24 -2.73 15.02 0.43
N LEU A 25 -1.91 14.38 1.27
CA LEU A 25 -1.01 15.07 2.19
C LEU A 25 0.14 15.77 1.46
N LEU A 26 0.69 15.17 0.40
CA LEU A 26 1.73 15.78 -0.44
C LEU A 26 1.25 17.05 -1.14
N ASP A 27 -0.03 17.09 -1.53
CA ASP A 27 -0.67 18.27 -2.11
C ASP A 27 -0.86 19.41 -1.09
N ALA A 28 -1.00 19.07 0.19
CA ALA A 28 -1.26 20.02 1.28
C ALA A 28 0.02 20.50 2.01
N ILE A 29 1.13 19.76 1.94
CA ILE A 29 2.38 20.12 2.62
C ILE A 29 3.11 21.20 1.83
N GLU A 30 3.55 22.27 2.50
CA GLU A 30 4.47 23.26 1.92
C GLU A 30 5.95 22.93 2.22
N SER A 31 6.22 22.42 3.43
CA SER A 31 7.57 22.11 3.93
C SER A 31 8.28 21.06 3.05
N PRO A 32 9.46 21.39 2.47
CA PRO A 32 10.23 20.44 1.67
C PRO A 32 10.63 19.18 2.43
N ASP A 33 11.04 19.33 3.70
CA ASP A 33 11.48 18.20 4.52
C ASP A 33 10.34 17.24 4.83
N LEU A 34 9.17 17.77 5.21
CA LEU A 34 7.98 16.95 5.42
C LEU A 34 7.53 16.28 4.12
N ARG A 35 7.63 16.99 2.98
CA ARG A 35 7.28 16.42 1.67
C ARG A 35 8.18 15.25 1.30
N ASN A 36 9.47 15.31 1.61
CA ASN A 36 10.40 14.21 1.37
C ASN A 36 10.06 12.99 2.24
N VAL A 37 9.80 13.19 3.54
CA VAL A 37 9.39 12.10 4.44
C VAL A 37 8.10 11.44 3.96
N VAL A 38 7.09 12.22 3.54
CA VAL A 38 5.83 11.65 3.05
C VAL A 38 6.01 10.92 1.71
N ARG A 39 6.90 11.37 0.83
CA ARG A 39 7.26 10.64 -0.39
C ARG A 39 7.91 9.29 -0.07
N ASP A 40 8.81 9.26 0.90
CA ASP A 40 9.46 8.00 1.31
C ASP A 40 8.44 7.03 1.89
N LEU A 41 7.50 7.50 2.71
CA LEU A 41 6.40 6.70 3.24
C LEU A 41 5.49 6.16 2.13
N LEU A 42 5.16 6.99 1.13
CA LEU A 42 4.37 6.56 -0.02
C LEU A 42 5.08 5.46 -0.81
N LEU A 43 6.37 5.63 -1.12
CA LEU A 43 7.17 4.61 -1.82
C LEU A 43 7.21 3.28 -1.06
N MET A 44 7.37 3.33 0.27
CA MET A 44 7.36 2.13 1.10
C MET A 44 6.01 1.41 1.04
N GLU A 45 4.89 2.15 1.01
CA GLU A 45 3.56 1.55 0.95
C GLU A 45 3.23 0.99 -0.44
N GLU A 46 3.69 1.64 -1.51
CA GLU A 46 3.61 1.10 -2.87
C GLU A 46 4.39 -0.22 -2.99
N MET A 47 5.58 -0.30 -2.37
CA MET A 47 6.34 -1.55 -2.27
C MET A 47 5.59 -2.63 -1.51
N ASN A 48 4.93 -2.28 -0.40
CA ASN A 48 4.11 -3.23 0.37
C ASN A 48 2.98 -3.80 -0.50
N GLU A 49 2.28 -2.96 -1.26
CA GLU A 49 1.23 -3.41 -2.17
C GLU A 49 1.75 -4.40 -3.22
N VAL A 50 2.89 -4.12 -3.84
CA VAL A 50 3.52 -5.02 -4.82
C VAL A 50 3.82 -6.39 -4.19
N LEU A 51 4.33 -6.42 -2.96
CA LEU A 51 4.61 -7.66 -2.23
C LEU A 51 3.33 -8.44 -1.93
N LEU A 52 2.28 -7.78 -1.47
CA LEU A 52 0.99 -8.40 -1.17
C LEU A 52 0.30 -8.95 -2.43
N ARG A 53 0.33 -8.21 -3.55
CA ARG A 53 -0.19 -8.69 -4.84
C ARG A 53 0.63 -9.86 -5.40
N SER A 54 1.95 -9.83 -5.24
CA SER A 54 2.82 -10.96 -5.58
C SER A 54 2.45 -12.19 -4.76
N LEU A 55 2.25 -12.05 -3.44
CA LEU A 55 1.79 -13.12 -2.57
C LEU A 55 0.43 -13.68 -3.03
N TRP A 56 -0.51 -12.82 -3.37
CA TRP A 56 -1.81 -13.21 -3.91
C TRP A 56 -1.66 -14.07 -5.18
N SER A 57 -0.92 -13.56 -6.17
CA SER A 57 -0.74 -14.24 -7.46
C SER A 57 -0.13 -15.64 -7.32
N ARG A 58 0.89 -15.79 -6.46
CA ARG A 58 1.56 -17.07 -6.22
C ARG A 58 0.66 -18.11 -5.57
N ASN A 59 -0.24 -17.70 -4.68
CA ASN A 59 -1.08 -18.63 -3.93
C ASN A 59 -2.44 -18.88 -4.59
N VAL A 60 -2.90 -17.99 -5.48
CA VAL A 60 -4.09 -18.24 -6.31
C VAL A 60 -3.77 -19.11 -7.53
N GLN A 61 -2.54 -19.10 -8.03
CA GLN A 61 -2.12 -20.01 -9.12
C GLN A 61 -1.88 -21.46 -8.67
N VAL A 62 -1.74 -21.69 -7.36
CA VAL A 62 -1.40 -23.00 -6.76
C VAL A 62 -2.61 -23.66 -6.09
N ALA A 63 -3.69 -22.91 -5.86
CA ALA A 63 -4.95 -23.36 -5.25
C ALA A 63 -6.01 -23.69 -6.31
#